data_AF-A0A952HLY6-F1
#
_entry.id   AF-A0A952HLY6-F1
#
_cell.length_a   1.000
_cell.length_b   1.000
_cell.length_c   1.000
_cell.angle_alpha   90.00
_cell.angle_beta   90.00
_cell.angle_gamma   90.00
#
_symmetry.space_group_name_H-M   'P 1'
#
loop_
_entity.id
_entity.type
_entity.pdbx_description
1 polymer ?
#
loop_
_entity_poly.entity_id
_entity_poly.type
_entity_poly.pdbx_seq_one_letter_code
_entity_poly.pdbx_strand_id
1 'polypeptide(L)'
;MNLPNLLTLLRIILVPVFITFLWYNISLFALITFTVAGLTDAIDGYLARKYNQESQLGKILDPIADKTLLVSAFVFIFNSDLSIKFPFWFILFAISRDIYILAGSFLIYLIKGSLRVRPSFFGKMTTFLQIFTVIYTLISNVFTNLYNHLLYESALIITFIVMILSLLTYTYDGIKQLNDLENL
;
A
#
# COMPACT_ATOMS: atom_id res chain seq x y z
N MET A 1 -21.43 1.48 -16.60
CA MET A 1 -20.38 1.09 -15.64
C MET A 1 -19.09 0.96 -16.42
N ASN A 2 -18.04 1.68 -16.04
CA ASN A 2 -16.77 1.63 -16.77
C ASN A 2 -15.95 0.42 -16.30
N LEU A 3 -15.19 -0.19 -17.20
CA LEU A 3 -14.31 -1.34 -16.92
C LEU A 3 -13.42 -1.14 -15.67
N PRO A 4 -12.86 0.06 -15.40
CA PRO A 4 -12.11 0.34 -14.18
C PRO A 4 -12.88 0.10 -12.88
N ASN A 5 -14.10 0.64 -12.78
CA ASN A 5 -14.90 0.49 -11.56
C ASN A 5 -15.21 -0.98 -11.24
N LEU A 6 -15.30 -1.85 -12.25
CA LEU A 6 -15.52 -3.28 -12.04
C LEU A 6 -14.26 -3.96 -11.47
N LEU A 7 -13.07 -3.55 -11.93
CA LEU A 7 -11.79 -4.03 -11.42
C LEU A 7 -11.54 -3.54 -9.98
N THR A 8 -11.84 -2.28 -9.67
CA THR A 8 -11.75 -1.78 -8.29
C THR A 8 -12.69 -2.54 -7.35
N LEU A 9 -13.93 -2.80 -7.78
CA LEU A 9 -14.92 -3.53 -7.00
C LEU A 9 -14.51 -5.00 -6.81
N LEU A 10 -13.94 -5.62 -7.83
CA LEU A 10 -13.35 -6.95 -7.74
C LEU A 10 -12.22 -6.97 -6.70
N ARG A 11 -11.34 -5.97 -6.68
CA ARG A 11 -10.26 -5.87 -5.68
C ARG A 11 -10.80 -5.80 -4.25
N ILE A 12 -11.83 -4.98 -4.03
CA ILE A 12 -12.51 -4.87 -2.73
C ILE A 12 -13.06 -6.24 -2.28
N ILE A 13 -13.59 -7.04 -3.21
CA ILE A 13 -14.05 -8.41 -2.93
C ILE A 13 -12.88 -9.38 -2.71
N LEU A 14 -11.75 -9.20 -3.39
CA LEU A 14 -10.57 -10.05 -3.20
C LEU A 14 -9.91 -9.86 -1.83
N VAL A 15 -10.03 -8.69 -1.19
CA VAL A 15 -9.48 -8.44 0.15
C VAL A 15 -10.02 -9.44 1.20
N PRO A 16 -11.34 -9.60 1.42
CA PRO A 16 -11.85 -10.57 2.39
C PRO A 16 -11.52 -12.02 2.01
N VAL A 17 -11.44 -12.34 0.71
CA VAL A 17 -10.99 -13.65 0.23
C VAL A 17 -9.53 -13.91 0.64
N PHE A 18 -8.65 -12.93 0.43
CA PHE A 18 -7.26 -12.98 0.85
C PHE A 18 -7.12 -13.14 2.37
N ILE A 19 -7.87 -12.36 3.14
CA ILE A 19 -7.93 -12.46 4.61
C ILE A 19 -8.37 -13.87 5.04
N THR A 20 -9.38 -14.44 4.37
CA THR A 20 -9.87 -15.79 4.68
C THR A 20 -8.78 -16.83 4.46
N PHE A 21 -8.02 -16.75 3.36
CA PHE A 21 -6.91 -17.67 3.13
C PHE A 21 -5.80 -17.54 4.16
N LEU A 22 -5.48 -16.32 4.60
CA LEU A 22 -4.53 -16.10 5.70
C LEU A 22 -5.04 -16.67 7.02
N TRP A 23 -6.33 -16.50 7.33
CA TRP A 23 -6.96 -17.03 8.53
C TRP A 23 -6.89 -18.56 8.61
N TYR A 24 -7.08 -19.24 7.48
CA TYR A 24 -6.93 -20.69 7.38
C TYR A 24 -5.47 -21.15 7.12
N ASN A 25 -4.50 -20.23 7.20
CA ASN A 25 -3.07 -20.50 7.00
C ASN A 25 -2.72 -21.11 5.63
N ILE A 26 -3.52 -20.82 4.59
CA ILE A 26 -3.35 -21.35 3.24
C ILE A 26 -2.51 -20.38 2.41
N SER A 27 -1.20 -20.37 2.65
CA SER A 27 -0.24 -19.39 2.11
C SER A 27 -0.24 -19.32 0.58
N LEU A 28 -0.44 -20.44 -0.14
CA LEU A 28 -0.45 -20.46 -1.60
C LEU A 28 -1.62 -19.67 -2.18
N PHE A 29 -2.83 -19.89 -1.67
CA PHE A 29 -4.01 -19.16 -2.14
C PHE A 29 -3.99 -17.70 -1.68
N ALA A 30 -3.41 -17.41 -0.50
CA ALA A 30 -3.16 -16.04 -0.08
C ALA A 30 -2.20 -15.32 -1.05
N LEU A 31 -1.09 -15.96 -1.45
CA LEU A 31 -0.14 -15.45 -2.44
C LEU A 31 -0.82 -15.18 -3.78
N ILE A 32 -1.57 -16.15 -4.31
CA ILE A 32 -2.28 -16.02 -5.59
C ILE A 32 -3.27 -14.85 -5.52
N THR A 33 -4.09 -14.80 -4.47
CA THR A 33 -5.12 -13.76 -4.32
C THR A 33 -4.51 -12.37 -4.20
N PHE A 34 -3.47 -12.20 -3.37
CA PHE A 34 -2.77 -10.93 -3.22
C PHE A 34 -2.12 -10.48 -4.52
N THR A 35 -1.46 -11.39 -5.23
CA THR A 35 -0.80 -11.09 -6.51
C THR A 35 -1.81 -10.71 -7.58
N VAL A 36 -2.92 -11.45 -7.70
CA VAL A 36 -4.00 -11.12 -8.65
C VAL A 36 -4.60 -9.77 -8.32
N ALA A 37 -4.91 -9.49 -7.05
CA ALA A 37 -5.46 -8.21 -6.62
C ALA A 37 -4.54 -7.03 -6.95
N GLY A 38 -3.23 -7.15 -6.68
CA GLY A 38 -2.24 -6.14 -7.03
C GLY A 38 -2.01 -5.96 -8.53
N LEU A 39 -2.02 -7.05 -9.31
CA LEU A 39 -1.89 -6.97 -10.77
C LEU A 39 -3.11 -6.32 -11.41
N THR A 40 -4.32 -6.60 -10.92
CA THR A 40 -5.53 -5.92 -11.41
C THR A 40 -5.48 -4.41 -11.20
N ASP A 41 -4.79 -3.91 -10.15
CA ASP A 41 -4.57 -2.46 -9.97
C ASP A 41 -3.66 -1.87 -11.04
N ALA A 42 -2.51 -2.48 -11.24
CA ALA A 42 -1.55 -1.99 -12.22
C ALA A 42 -2.16 -1.95 -13.64
N ILE A 43 -2.94 -2.99 -13.97
CA ILE A 43 -3.63 -3.08 -15.26
C ILE A 43 -4.72 -2.02 -15.38
N ASP A 44 -5.55 -1.86 -14.35
CA ASP A 44 -6.63 -0.87 -14.38
C ASP A 44 -6.09 0.56 -14.49
N GLY A 45 -5.11 0.90 -13.65
CA GLY A 45 -4.46 2.21 -13.68
C GLY A 45 -3.79 2.50 -15.03
N TYR A 46 -3.34 1.47 -15.77
CA TYR A 46 -2.83 1.61 -17.13
C TYR A 46 -3.95 1.80 -18.15
N LEU A 47 -5.01 0.99 -18.09
CA LEU A 47 -6.16 1.07 -19.00
C LEU A 47 -6.91 2.40 -18.84
N ALA A 48 -7.17 2.83 -17.61
CA ALA A 48 -7.85 4.10 -17.33
C ALA A 48 -7.10 5.29 -17.94
N ARG A 49 -5.76 5.32 -17.83
CA ARG A 49 -4.89 6.33 -18.44
C ARG A 49 -4.85 6.24 -19.97
N LYS A 50 -4.85 5.03 -20.52
CA LYS A 50 -4.78 4.81 -21.98
C LYS A 50 -6.09 5.19 -22.68
N TYR A 51 -7.23 4.93 -22.04
CA TYR A 51 -8.54 5.17 -22.63
C TYR A 51 -9.23 6.46 -22.15
N ASN A 52 -8.58 7.28 -21.30
CA ASN A 52 -9.16 8.47 -20.68
C ASN A 52 -10.50 8.19 -19.97
N GLN A 53 -10.69 6.98 -19.46
CA GLN A 53 -11.93 6.53 -18.81
C GLN A 53 -11.84 6.60 -17.28
N GLU A 54 -11.24 7.67 -16.76
CA GLU A 54 -11.15 7.88 -15.31
C GLU A 54 -12.51 8.31 -14.76
N SER A 55 -13.11 7.49 -13.89
CA SER A 55 -14.33 7.88 -13.18
C SER A 55 -13.99 8.57 -11.86
N GLN A 56 -14.81 9.55 -11.43
CA GLN A 56 -14.63 10.23 -10.14
C GLN A 56 -14.71 9.25 -8.95
N LEU A 57 -15.55 8.21 -9.06
CA LEU A 57 -15.69 7.17 -8.05
C LEU A 57 -14.44 6.28 -7.98
N GLY A 58 -13.89 5.86 -9.13
CA GLY A 58 -12.67 5.05 -9.20
C GLY A 58 -11.49 5.78 -8.54
N LYS A 59 -11.30 7.07 -8.83
CA LYS A 59 -10.24 7.90 -8.20
C LYS A 59 -10.25 7.90 -6.68
N ILE A 60 -11.41 7.72 -6.05
CA ILE A 60 -11.56 7.66 -4.59
C ILE A 60 -11.43 6.23 -4.09
N LEU A 61 -12.01 5.26 -4.82
CA LEU A 61 -12.02 3.85 -4.42
C LEU A 61 -10.68 3.16 -4.61
N ASP A 62 -9.89 3.50 -5.63
CA ASP A 62 -8.61 2.83 -5.91
C ASP A 62 -7.62 3.01 -4.74
N PRO A 63 -7.35 4.23 -4.24
CA PRO A 63 -6.43 4.41 -3.10
C PRO A 63 -6.92 3.74 -1.81
N ILE A 64 -8.25 3.66 -1.61
CA ILE A 64 -8.84 2.97 -0.46
C ILE A 64 -8.58 1.47 -0.58
N ALA A 65 -8.94 0.87 -1.71
CA ALA A 65 -8.78 -0.57 -1.95
C ALA A 65 -7.31 -1.00 -1.84
N ASP A 66 -6.38 -0.20 -2.38
CA ASP A 66 -4.94 -0.48 -2.29
C ASP A 66 -4.42 -0.45 -0.85
N LYS A 67 -4.78 0.59 -0.10
CA LYS A 67 -4.38 0.67 1.31
C LYS A 67 -5.01 -0.43 2.13
N THR A 68 -6.28 -0.75 1.91
CA THR A 68 -6.94 -1.85 2.62
C THR A 68 -6.24 -3.17 2.35
N LEU A 69 -5.86 -3.46 1.09
CA LEU A 69 -5.13 -4.68 0.75
C LEU A 69 -3.77 -4.76 1.48
N LEU A 70 -2.95 -3.72 1.41
CA LEU A 70 -1.64 -3.70 2.07
C LEU A 70 -1.74 -3.76 3.60
N VAL A 71 -2.62 -2.97 4.21
CA VAL A 71 -2.83 -2.99 5.66
C VAL A 71 -3.35 -4.36 6.11
N SER A 72 -4.29 -4.94 5.36
CA SER A 72 -4.78 -6.29 5.65
C SER A 72 -3.65 -7.33 5.59
N ALA A 73 -2.75 -7.25 4.60
CA ALA A 73 -1.62 -8.16 4.51
C ALA A 73 -0.71 -8.06 5.74
N PHE A 74 -0.34 -6.85 6.16
CA PHE A 74 0.51 -6.67 7.35
C PHE A 74 -0.16 -7.21 8.62
N VAL A 75 -1.42 -6.84 8.86
CA VAL A 75 -2.14 -7.22 10.08
C VAL A 75 -2.44 -8.71 10.12
N PHE A 76 -2.94 -9.30 9.03
CA PHE A 76 -3.36 -10.69 9.04
C PHE A 76 -2.18 -11.66 8.93
N ILE A 77 -1.08 -11.32 8.24
CA ILE A 77 0.14 -12.15 8.29
C ILE A 77 0.71 -12.17 9.71
N PHE A 78 0.71 -11.04 10.43
CA PHE A 78 1.14 -10.98 11.82
C PHE A 78 0.27 -11.83 12.76
N ASN A 79 -1.05 -11.82 12.56
CA ASN A 79 -1.99 -12.57 13.40
C ASN A 79 -2.22 -14.03 12.97
N SER A 80 -1.83 -14.42 11.76
CA SER A 80 -1.90 -15.81 11.28
C SER A 80 -0.92 -16.74 11.99
N ASP A 81 -1.05 -18.06 11.84
CA ASP A 81 -0.10 -19.05 12.36
C ASP A 81 1.04 -19.37 11.38
N LEU A 82 1.21 -18.53 10.35
CA LEU A 82 2.30 -18.66 9.38
C LEU A 82 3.68 -18.57 10.06
N SER A 83 4.66 -19.32 9.55
CA SER A 83 6.01 -19.38 10.14
C SER A 83 6.76 -18.05 10.04
N ILE A 84 6.61 -17.34 8.92
CA ILE A 84 7.32 -16.09 8.65
C ILE A 84 6.32 -14.95 8.74
N LYS A 85 6.53 -14.05 9.69
CA LYS A 85 5.64 -12.93 10.01
C LYS A 85 6.38 -11.61 10.01
N PHE A 86 5.64 -10.54 9.76
CA PHE A 86 6.14 -9.18 9.93
C PHE A 86 6.40 -8.87 11.41
N PRO A 87 7.51 -8.21 11.76
CA PRO A 87 7.71 -7.76 13.13
C PRO A 87 6.77 -6.59 13.45
N PHE A 88 6.29 -6.54 14.70
CA PHE A 88 5.27 -5.57 15.13
C PHE A 88 5.68 -4.11 14.88
N TRP A 89 6.96 -3.78 15.11
CA TRP A 89 7.48 -2.42 14.89
C TRP A 89 7.34 -1.96 13.43
N PHE A 90 7.51 -2.87 12.46
CA PHE A 90 7.41 -2.55 11.04
C PHE A 90 5.96 -2.21 10.66
N ILE A 91 5.01 -3.01 11.15
CA ILE A 91 3.57 -2.81 10.92
C ILE A 91 3.12 -1.50 11.54
N LEU A 92 3.49 -1.26 12.80
CA LEU A 92 3.14 -0.05 13.52
C LEU A 92 3.66 1.18 12.77
N PHE A 93 4.91 1.16 12.31
CA PHE A 93 5.49 2.26 11.57
C PHE A 93 4.78 2.49 10.23
N ALA A 94 4.54 1.43 9.45
CA ALA A 94 3.87 1.52 8.15
C ALA A 94 2.49 2.17 8.26
N ILE A 95 1.67 1.69 9.22
CA ILE A 95 0.32 2.22 9.45
C ILE A 95 0.38 3.65 10.00
N SER A 96 1.24 3.92 11.00
CA SER A 96 1.35 5.25 11.61
C SER A 96 1.81 6.31 10.63
N ARG A 97 2.79 5.99 9.77
CA ARG A 97 3.26 6.85 8.69
C ARG A 97 2.12 7.20 7.72
N ASP A 98 1.32 6.20 7.36
CA ASP A 98 0.20 6.36 6.45
C ASP A 98 -0.91 7.24 7.02
N ILE A 99 -1.22 7.08 8.32
CA ILE A 99 -2.15 7.94 9.05
C ILE A 99 -1.59 9.37 9.14
N TYR A 100 -0.30 9.51 9.46
CA TYR A 100 0.36 10.81 9.57
C TYR A 100 0.29 11.61 8.26
N ILE A 101 0.62 10.98 7.12
CA ILE A 101 0.58 11.65 5.81
C ILE A 101 -0.86 12.05 5.46
N LEU A 102 -1.84 11.19 5.75
CA LEU A 102 -3.25 11.46 5.48
C LEU A 102 -3.79 12.59 6.37
N ALA A 103 -3.48 12.57 7.66
CA ALA A 103 -3.86 13.62 8.61
C ALA A 103 -3.22 14.97 8.25
N GLY A 104 -1.92 14.98 7.94
CA GLY A 104 -1.22 16.20 7.50
C GLY A 104 -1.81 16.76 6.20
N SER A 105 -2.10 15.90 5.23
CA SER A 105 -2.77 16.32 3.99
C SER A 105 -4.16 16.90 4.27
N PHE A 106 -4.94 16.26 5.13
CA PHE A 106 -6.28 16.74 5.50
C PHE A 106 -6.24 18.10 6.21
N LEU A 107 -5.29 18.31 7.12
CA LEU A 107 -5.08 19.61 7.78
C LEU A 107 -4.75 20.72 6.78
N ILE A 108 -3.84 20.45 5.82
CA ILE A 108 -3.50 21.43 4.77
C ILE A 108 -4.74 21.76 3.93
N TYR A 109 -5.56 20.75 3.58
CA TYR A 109 -6.80 20.96 2.85
C TYR A 109 -7.78 21.86 3.61
N LEU A 110 -7.95 21.66 4.92
CA LEU A 110 -8.81 22.51 5.75
C LEU A 110 -8.33 23.96 5.82
N ILE A 111 -7.00 24.18 5.85
CA ILE A 111 -6.42 25.52 5.93
C ILE A 111 -6.45 26.24 4.57
N LYS A 112 -6.09 25.54 3.48
CA LYS A 112 -5.94 26.13 2.14
C LYS A 112 -7.18 26.07 1.25
N GLY A 113 -8.14 25.23 1.57
CA GLY A 113 -9.26 24.88 0.68
C GLY A 113 -8.84 24.11 -0.59
N SER A 114 -7.55 23.89 -0.82
CA SER A 114 -7.03 23.14 -1.96
C SER A 114 -5.79 22.35 -1.56
N LEU A 115 -5.69 21.14 -2.08
CA LEU A 115 -4.62 20.20 -1.81
C LEU A 115 -3.85 19.92 -3.10
N ARG A 116 -2.56 20.24 -3.14
CA ARG A 116 -1.67 19.85 -4.24
C ARG A 116 -0.83 18.66 -3.81
N VAL A 117 -1.43 17.47 -3.72
CA VAL A 117 -0.65 16.24 -3.52
C VAL A 117 -0.08 15.81 -4.86
N ARG A 118 1.21 16.08 -5.06
CA ARG A 118 1.99 15.46 -6.14
C ARG A 118 2.59 14.16 -5.60
N PRO A 119 2.40 13.02 -6.27
CA PRO A 119 2.96 11.76 -5.80
C PRO A 119 4.49 11.82 -5.87
N SER A 120 5.14 11.71 -4.71
CA SER A 120 6.61 11.76 -4.60
C SER A 120 7.24 10.46 -5.10
N PHE A 121 8.47 10.56 -5.61
CA PHE A 121 9.23 9.38 -6.06
C PHE A 121 9.39 8.36 -4.93
N PHE A 122 9.78 8.82 -3.73
CA PHE A 122 9.90 7.96 -2.55
C PHE A 122 8.57 7.36 -2.09
N GLY A 123 7.45 8.05 -2.29
CA GLY A 123 6.12 7.50 -2.02
C GLY A 123 5.77 6.32 -2.93
N LYS A 124 6.12 6.40 -4.22
CA LYS A 124 5.96 5.29 -5.18
C LYS A 124 6.92 4.13 -4.87
N MET A 125 8.16 4.42 -4.51
CA MET A 125 9.11 3.38 -4.11
C MET A 125 8.66 2.66 -2.84
N THR A 126 8.10 3.39 -1.87
CA THR A 126 7.59 2.82 -0.62
C THR A 126 6.52 1.76 -0.90
N THR A 127 5.51 2.11 -1.69
CA THR A 127 4.40 1.20 -2.02
C THR A 127 4.89 -0.01 -2.81
N PHE A 128 5.77 0.19 -3.80
CA PHE A 128 6.39 -0.90 -4.54
C PHE A 128 7.15 -1.87 -3.63
N LEU A 129 7.99 -1.34 -2.72
CA LEU A 129 8.77 -2.14 -1.79
C LEU A 129 7.87 -2.87 -0.78
N GLN A 130 6.84 -2.21 -0.25
CA GLN A 130 5.86 -2.86 0.62
C GLN A 130 5.17 -4.05 -0.05
N ILE A 131 4.68 -3.87 -1.28
CA ILE A 131 4.08 -4.95 -2.07
C ILE A 131 5.10 -6.08 -2.27
N PHE A 132 6.33 -5.74 -2.64
CA PHE A 132 7.41 -6.71 -2.83
C PHE A 132 7.71 -7.49 -1.55
N THR A 133 7.81 -6.83 -0.40
CA THR A 133 8.06 -7.49 0.89
C THR A 133 6.91 -8.42 1.28
N VAL A 134 5.65 -8.02 1.04
CA VAL A 134 4.49 -8.90 1.26
C VAL A 134 4.55 -10.14 0.38
N ILE A 135 4.80 -9.97 -0.92
CA ILE A 135 4.94 -11.09 -1.86
C ILE A 135 6.07 -12.02 -1.43
N TYR A 136 7.24 -11.46 -1.09
CA TYR A 136 8.38 -12.24 -0.62
C TYR A 136 8.05 -13.02 0.67
N THR A 137 7.34 -12.40 1.61
CA THR A 137 6.87 -13.05 2.86
C THR A 137 5.92 -14.20 2.56
N LEU A 138 4.97 -14.02 1.65
CA LEU A 138 4.02 -15.06 1.25
C LEU A 138 4.72 -16.20 0.51
N ILE A 139 5.62 -15.90 -0.45
CA ILE A 139 6.45 -16.90 -1.14
C ILE A 139 7.26 -17.72 -0.14
N SER A 140 7.89 -17.08 0.84
CA SER A 140 8.69 -17.77 1.85
C SER A 140 7.85 -18.69 2.75
N ASN A 141 6.57 -18.38 2.95
CA ASN A 141 5.62 -19.24 3.66
C ASN A 141 5.02 -20.36 2.79
N VAL A 142 5.10 -20.27 1.46
CA VAL A 142 4.68 -21.35 0.54
C VAL A 142 5.84 -22.31 0.30
N PHE A 143 7.00 -21.74 -0.02
CA PHE A 143 8.23 -22.45 -0.37
C PHE A 143 9.27 -22.17 0.71
N THR A 144 9.16 -22.85 1.84
CA THR A 144 10.06 -22.67 2.98
C THR A 144 11.54 -22.88 2.62
N ASN A 145 11.84 -23.70 1.61
CA ASN A 145 13.20 -23.90 1.09
C ASN A 145 13.81 -22.65 0.44
N LEU A 146 12.99 -21.70 -0.02
CA LEU A 146 13.43 -20.43 -0.61
C LEU A 146 13.61 -19.33 0.45
N TYR A 147 13.24 -19.60 1.71
CA TYR A 147 13.41 -18.63 2.78
C TYR A 147 14.89 -18.42 3.08
N ASN A 148 15.30 -17.16 3.03
CA ASN A 148 16.63 -16.74 3.46
C ASN A 148 16.48 -15.57 4.44
N HIS A 149 16.87 -15.81 5.69
CA HIS A 149 16.76 -14.82 6.77
C HIS A 149 17.43 -13.48 6.43
N LEU A 150 18.63 -13.50 5.81
CA LEU A 150 19.34 -12.27 5.45
C LEU A 150 18.62 -11.50 4.35
N LEU A 151 18.04 -12.19 3.37
CA LEU A 151 17.24 -11.55 2.31
C LEU A 151 15.93 -10.96 2.88
N TYR A 152 15.29 -11.66 3.80
CA TYR A 152 14.09 -11.15 4.48
C TYR A 152 14.36 -9.88 5.29
N GLU A 153 15.37 -9.92 6.16
CA GLU A 153 15.75 -8.78 7.01
C GLU A 153 16.18 -7.57 6.17
N SER A 154 16.99 -7.79 5.12
CA SER A 154 17.38 -6.71 4.22
C SER A 154 16.20 -6.10 3.49
N ALA A 155 15.23 -6.91 3.01
CA ALA A 155 14.02 -6.41 2.38
C ALA A 155 13.18 -5.55 3.36
N LEU A 156 13.05 -5.97 4.62
CA LEU A 156 12.36 -5.19 5.66
C LEU A 156 13.07 -3.85 5.92
N ILE A 157 14.39 -3.88 6.14
CA ILE A 157 15.18 -2.68 6.45
C ILE A 157 15.17 -1.69 5.28
N ILE A 158 15.35 -2.17 4.05
CA ILE A 158 15.30 -1.32 2.85
C ILE A 158 13.92 -0.66 2.73
N THR A 159 12.85 -1.43 2.91
CA THR A 159 11.48 -0.91 2.87
C THR A 159 11.26 0.13 3.98
N PHE A 160 11.76 -0.14 5.18
CA PHE A 160 11.69 0.78 6.30
C PHE A 160 12.42 2.10 6.05
N ILE A 161 13.65 2.05 5.54
CA ILE A 161 14.42 3.25 5.18
C ILE A 161 13.67 4.08 4.14
N VAL A 162 13.13 3.45 3.11
CA VAL A 162 12.36 4.15 2.07
C VAL A 162 11.05 4.72 2.63
N MET A 163 10.38 4.04 3.56
CA MET A 163 9.23 4.59 4.27
C MET A 163 9.58 5.88 5.04
N ILE A 164 10.74 5.91 5.72
CA ILE A 164 11.24 7.11 6.42
C ILE A 164 11.52 8.23 5.42
N LEU A 165 12.25 7.95 4.34
CA LEU A 165 12.54 8.95 3.30
C LEU A 165 11.25 9.50 2.69
N SER A 166 10.26 8.64 2.49
CA SER A 166 8.96 9.07 2.02
C SER A 166 8.22 9.93 3.04
N LEU A 167 8.27 9.61 4.32
CA LEU A 167 7.67 10.42 5.37
C LEU A 167 8.28 11.83 5.37
N LEU A 168 9.61 11.92 5.36
CA LEU A 168 10.34 13.19 5.35
C LEU A 168 10.00 14.04 4.12
N THR A 169 9.92 13.42 2.94
CA THR A 169 9.53 14.15 1.71
C THR A 169 8.12 14.69 1.76
N TYR A 170 7.15 13.90 2.22
CA TYR A 170 5.77 14.40 2.38
C TYR A 170 5.64 15.49 3.45
N THR A 171 6.38 15.39 4.56
CA THR A 171 6.42 16.45 5.57
C THR A 171 7.01 17.73 5.00
N TYR A 172 8.13 17.64 4.26
CA TYR A 172 8.76 18.80 3.62
C TYR A 172 7.82 19.47 2.61
N ASP A 173 7.17 18.69 1.75
CA ASP A 173 6.21 19.20 0.78
C ASP A 173 5.00 19.85 1.45
N GLY A 174 4.55 19.30 2.60
CA GLY A 174 3.47 19.86 3.40
C GLY A 174 3.83 21.21 4.03
N ILE A 175 5.02 21.31 4.64
CA ILE A 175 5.52 22.57 5.23
C ILE A 175 5.71 23.63 4.15
N LYS A 176 6.31 23.27 3.01
CA LYS A 176 6.49 24.18 1.89
C LYS A 176 5.16 24.76 1.40
N GLN A 177 4.13 23.91 1.32
CA GLN A 177 2.79 24.38 1.01
C GLN A 177 2.32 25.38 2.07
N LEU A 178 2.43 25.09 3.37
CA LEU A 178 2.00 26.04 4.41
C LEU A 178 2.74 27.39 4.32
N ASN A 179 4.05 27.40 4.10
CA ASN A 179 4.84 28.64 4.02
C ASN A 179 4.52 29.50 2.79
N ASP A 180 4.05 28.89 1.68
CA ASP A 180 3.55 29.65 0.54
C ASP A 180 2.31 30.52 0.89
N LEU A 181 1.68 30.35 2.07
CA LEU A 181 0.58 31.21 2.56
C LEU A 181 1.08 32.51 3.20
N GLU A 182 2.23 32.51 3.87
CA GLU A 182 2.73 33.71 4.56
C GLU A 182 3.28 34.77 3.61
N ASN A 183 3.51 34.40 2.34
CA ASN A 183 4.06 35.27 1.30
C ASN A 183 3.00 35.90 0.37
N LEU A 184 1.70 35.80 0.72
CA LEU A 184 0.56 36.41 0.03
C LEU A 184 -0.15 37.42 0.94
#